data_AF-A0A2P5DFS7-F1
#
_entry.id   AF-A0A2P5DFS7-F1
#
_cell.length_a   1.000
_cell.length_b   1.000
_cell.length_c   1.000
_cell.angle_alpha   90.00
_cell.angle_beta   90.00
_cell.angle_gamma   90.00
#
_symmetry.space_group_name_H-M   'P 1'
#
loop_
_entity.id
_entity.type
_entity.pdbx_description
1 polymer ?
#
loop_
_entity_poly.entity_id
_entity_poly.type
_entity_poly.pdbx_seq_one_letter_code
_entity_poly.pdbx_strand_id
1 'polypeptide(L)' 'MTSKSFGRNTGWVDVAFFAHVHNYERICPIYQSQRVNTERFKYSGIQNGTIHVVVGGGGRSLRVL' A
#
# COMPACT_ATOMS: atom_id res chain seq x y z
N MET A 1 -3.42 9.45 12.35
CA MET A 1 -3.20 8.63 11.14
C MET A 1 -2.83 7.24 11.61
N THR A 2 -3.53 6.20 11.17
CA THR A 2 -3.28 4.83 11.65
C THR A 2 -2.66 4.02 10.52
N SER A 3 -1.56 3.32 10.79
CA SER A 3 -0.87 2.50 9.79
C SER A 3 -0.51 1.12 10.33
N LYS A 4 -0.48 0.12 9.44
CA LYS A 4 -0.01 -1.23 9.74
C LYS A 4 0.79 -1.78 8.56
N SER A 5 2.00 -2.27 8.82
CA SER A 5 2.89 -2.82 7.81
C SER A 5 3.07 -4.33 7.97
N PHE A 6 3.29 -5.01 6.86
CA PHE A 6 3.56 -6.44 6.81
C PHE A 6 4.71 -6.71 5.86
N GLY A 7 5.55 -7.67 6.25
CA GLY A 7 6.66 -8.15 5.46
C GLY A 7 6.94 -9.62 5.77
N ARG A 8 7.68 -10.27 4.88
CA ARG A 8 8.24 -11.60 5.10
C ARG A 8 9.54 -11.52 5.93
N ASN A 9 10.13 -12.68 6.24
CA ASN A 9 11.43 -12.81 6.92
C ASN A 9 12.62 -12.42 6.00
N THR A 10 12.52 -11.27 5.34
CA THR A 10 13.52 -10.74 4.39
C THR A 10 14.07 -9.38 4.80
N GLY A 11 13.57 -8.80 5.90
CA GLY A 11 13.94 -7.45 6.37
C GLY A 11 13.25 -6.30 5.63
N TRP A 12 12.37 -6.60 4.67
CA TRP A 12 11.62 -5.61 3.88
C TRP A 12 10.15 -5.53 4.31
N VAL A 13 9.54 -4.35 4.13
CA VAL A 13 8.09 -4.19 4.20
C VAL A 13 7.51 -4.45 2.80
N ASP A 14 6.73 -5.52 2.66
CA ASP A 14 6.06 -5.88 1.41
C ASP A 14 4.83 -4.96 1.18
N VAL A 15 4.03 -4.74 2.22
CA VAL A 15 2.80 -3.92 2.14
C VAL A 15 2.60 -3.06 3.38
N ALA A 16 2.18 -1.81 3.17
CA ALA A 16 1.81 -0.85 4.22
C ALA A 16 0.37 -0.37 4.03
N PHE A 17 -0.46 -0.57 5.05
CA PHE A 17 -1.84 -0.12 5.10
C PHE A 17 -1.94 1.20 5.85
N PHE A 18 -2.75 2.12 5.33
CA PHE A 18 -3.04 3.43 5.90
C PHE A 18 -4.54 3.64 6.03
N ALA A 19 -4.96 4.22 7.14
CA ALA A 19 -6.32 4.65 7.39
C ALA A 19 -6.33 6.10 7.88
N HIS A 20 -7.39 6.82 7.51
CA HIS A 20 -7.76 8.18 7.91
C HIS A 20 -8.66 8.78 6.80
N VAL A 21 -8.25 8.54 5.55
CA VAL A 21 -9.02 8.89 4.34
C VAL A 21 -10.02 7.78 4.06
N HIS A 22 -11.31 8.09 4.00
CA HIS A 22 -12.37 7.14 3.64
C HIS A 22 -12.39 6.91 2.12
N ASN A 23 -11.34 6.26 1.64
CA ASN A 23 -11.22 5.80 0.27
C ASN A 23 -10.48 4.46 0.26
N TYR A 24 -10.55 3.78 -0.87
CA TYR A 24 -9.68 2.68 -1.22
C TYR A 24 -8.72 3.11 -2.33
N GLU A 25 -7.43 3.02 -2.07
CA GLU A 25 -6.40 3.28 -3.08
C GLU A 25 -5.24 2.31 -2.90
N ARG A 26 -4.68 1.82 -4.01
CA ARG A 26 -3.50 0.96 -4.00
C ARG A 26 -2.45 1.49 -4.96
N ILE A 27 -1.26 1.73 -4.43
CA ILE A 27 -0.10 2.20 -5.18
C ILE A 27 0.78 0.98 -5.52
N CYS A 28 1.37 0.95 -6.71
CA CYS A 28 2.38 -0.05 -7.08
C CYS A 28 3.58 -0.01 -6.12
N PRO A 29 4.49 -1.00 -6.14
CA PRO A 29 5.70 -0.93 -5.33
C PRO A 29 6.45 0.37 -5.60
N ILE A 30 6.66 1.16 -4.55
CA ILE A 30 7.38 2.43 -4.61
C ILE A 30 8.55 2.48 -3.64
N TYR A 31 9.59 3.19 -4.04
CA TYR A 31 10.70 3.60 -3.20
C TYR A 31 11.07 5.04 -3.58
N GLN A 32 11.21 5.94 -2.60
CA GLN A 32 11.50 7.37 -2.83
C GLN A 32 10.58 8.02 -3.88
N SER A 33 9.27 7.73 -3.81
CA SER A 33 8.25 8.23 -4.74
C SER A 33 8.42 7.79 -6.21
N GLN A 34 9.34 6.87 -6.48
CA GLN A 34 9.52 6.27 -7.80
C GLN A 34 8.92 4.87 -7.83
N ARG A 35 8.26 4.54 -8.94
CA ARG A 35 7.77 3.20 -9.21
C ARG A 35 8.96 2.29 -9.48
N VAL A 36 9.08 1.21 -8.72
CA VAL A 36 10.13 0.20 -8.90
C VAL A 36 9.64 -1.08 -9.60
N ASN A 37 8.32 -1.24 -9.75
CA ASN A 37 7.72 -2.33 -10.52
C ASN A 37 6.42 -1.84 -11.21
N THR A 38 6.22 -2.24 -12.46
CA THR A 38 5.05 -1.91 -13.31
C THR A 38 3.94 -2.95 -13.29
N GLU A 39 4.17 -4.13 -12.72
CA GLU A 39 3.14 -5.15 -12.52
C GLU A 39 1.96 -4.58 -11.71
N ARG A 40 0.74 -5.00 -12.05
CA ARG A 40 -0.49 -4.46 -11.44
C ARG A 40 -1.21 -5.44 -10.52
N PHE A 41 -1.10 -6.73 -10.84
CA PHE A 41 -1.95 -7.78 -10.26
C PHE A 41 -1.14 -8.94 -9.68
N LYS A 42 0.01 -9.26 -10.25
CA LYS A 42 0.83 -10.41 -9.85
C LYS A 42 2.26 -9.94 -9.60
N TYR A 43 2.63 -9.89 -8.33
CA TYR A 43 4.01 -9.62 -7.92
C TYR A 43 4.66 -10.96 -7.52
N SER A 44 5.85 -11.23 -8.03
CA SER A 44 6.63 -12.43 -7.69
C SER A 44 8.00 -12.03 -7.16
N GLY A 45 8.53 -12.82 -6.22
CA GLY A 45 9.81 -12.55 -5.57
C GLY A 45 9.78 -11.38 -4.58
N ILE A 46 10.96 -10.86 -4.26
CA ILE A 46 11.15 -9.67 -3.42
C ILE A 46 10.95 -8.43 -4.30
N GLN A 47 10.16 -7.48 -3.83
CA GLN A 47 9.98 -6.20 -4.50
C GLN A 47 10.95 -5.17 -3.91
N ASN A 48 11.60 -4.35 -4.75
CA ASN A 48 12.53 -3.30 -4.29
C ASN A 48 11.80 -2.04 -3.76
N GLY A 49 10.63 -2.23 -3.16
CA GLY A 49 9.75 -1.16 -2.73
C GLY A 49 8.48 -1.70 -2.10
N THR A 50 7.75 -0.84 -1.40
CA THR A 50 6.57 -1.22 -0.62
C THR A 50 5.30 -0.89 -1.38
N ILE A 51 4.32 -1.79 -1.32
CA ILE A 51 2.96 -1.52 -1.80
C ILE A 51 2.23 -0.70 -0.73
N HIS A 52 1.75 0.49 -1.08
CA HIS A 52 0.96 1.33 -0.18
C HIS A 52 -0.53 1.16 -0.46
N VAL A 53 -1.31 0.89 0.59
CA VAL A 53 -2.76 0.68 0.47
C VAL A 53 -3.50 1.59 1.45
N VAL A 54 -4.41 2.41 0.95
CA VAL A 54 -5.33 3.19 1.77
C VAL A 54 -6.63 2.40 1.92
N VAL A 55 -7.07 2.16 3.17
CA VAL A 55 -8.23 1.32 3.51
C VAL A 55 -9.09 1.93 4.62
N GLY A 56 -9.43 3.22 4.52
CA GLY A 56 -10.21 3.92 5.56
C GLY A 56 -11.73 3.84 5.43
N GLY A 57 -12.28 3.08 4.48
CA GLY A 57 -13.71 3.10 4.11
C GLY A 57 -14.65 2.19 4.93
N GLY A 58 -14.25 1.70 6.10
CA GLY A 58 -14.96 0.63 6.83
C GLY A 58 -16.32 0.97 7.47
N GLY A 59 -16.95 2.11 7.18
CA GLY A 59 -18.28 2.43 7.75
C GLY A 59 -18.67 3.90 7.89
N ARG A 60 -17.86 4.85 7.41
CA ARG A 60 -18.19 6.29 7.40
C ARG A 60 -18.32 6.78 5.96
N SER A 61 -19.21 7.75 5.71
CA SER A 61 -19.52 8.27 4.37
C SER A 61 -18.24 8.52 3.56
N LEU A 62 -18.21 8.01 2.33
CA LEU A 62 -17.06 8.08 1.43
C LEU A 62 -16.62 9.53 1.28
N ARG A 63 -15.32 9.81 1.34
CA ARG A 63 -14.81 11.11 0.92
C ARG A 63 -14.88 11.13 -0.61
N VAL A 64 -15.98 11.67 -1.12
CA VAL A 64 -16.11 12.12 -2.51
C VAL A 64 -16.03 13.65 -2.44
N LEU A 65 -14.91 14.20 -2.89
CA LEU A 65 -14.82 15.58 -3.38
C LEU A 65 -14.54 15.47 -4.88
#